data_AF-A0A1H9HB56-F1
#
_entry.id   AF-A0A1H9HB56-F1
#
_cell.length_a   1.000
_cell.length_b   1.000
_cell.length_c   1.000
_cell.angle_alpha   90.00
_cell.angle_beta   90.00
_cell.angle_gamma   90.00
#
_symmetry.space_group_name_H-M   'P 1'
#
loop_
_entity.id
_entity.type
_entity.pdbx_description
1 polymer ?
#
loop_
_entity_poly.entity_id
_entity_poly.type
_entity_poly.pdbx_seq_one_letter_code
_entity_poly.pdbx_strand_id
1 'polypeptide(L)'
;MTEKHFPKITKTIILFIVLTDFILCSLVFTVSYFSFNQQFREQYDTSIQEICRAARETLNPEDFPKYLQTKEPDENYYTVFNSLKNFCDQFELNVIYVSAVKPPDYTHIFYFYDPCGKVTHWEPYPLGYEEDYFEPNYNASTKRVFEEGATITRHTIKTRSGSHITAQLPVYDSAGKIVAVIGVNKSIQEFVDARQSFVRFVIITALIFGIFFIVVFSFYFNHRFIKPIMMITNETNRFSTFNGNPNNELLEITNRDELGTLAKTVFQMENSIADNISALTRMTEETAKALATAIDAKDKYTHGHSIRVAEYSREIARLSGKSETECRDIYIAGLLHDVGKIGIPNVIINKQDKLTQEEYDKIKTHPVIGKQILSNITQTPHISDGAYYHHERYDGTGYPTGLAGEAILDIGRIIAVADAYDAMTSNRSYRKTLSQEKARKEIEEGIGTQFDPVYAKIMLAMIDADKDFNMREM
;
A
#
# COMPACT_ATOMS: atom_id res chain seq x y z
N MET A 1 -8.00 15.37 15.02
CA MET A 1 -7.79 15.12 13.59
C MET A 1 -6.53 14.27 13.45
N THR A 2 -6.68 12.96 13.38
CA THR A 2 -5.56 12.02 13.22
C THR A 2 -5.02 12.14 11.80
N GLU A 3 -3.78 12.57 11.65
CA GLU A 3 -3.05 12.53 10.38
C GLU A 3 -3.17 11.12 9.80
N LYS A 4 -3.87 10.97 8.68
CA LYS A 4 -3.84 9.73 7.90
C LYS A 4 -2.44 9.60 7.34
N HIS A 5 -1.57 8.92 8.09
CA HIS A 5 -0.24 8.58 7.64
C HIS A 5 -0.38 7.56 6.51
N PHE A 6 -0.42 8.07 5.27
CA PHE A 6 -0.41 7.20 4.11
C PHE A 6 0.84 6.31 4.17
N PRO A 7 0.70 4.98 4.03
CA PRO A 7 1.83 4.06 4.03
C PRO A 7 2.90 4.53 3.03
N LYS A 8 4.19 4.38 3.37
CA LYS A 8 5.29 4.78 2.48
C LYS A 8 5.13 4.22 1.05
N ILE A 9 4.63 2.99 0.94
CA ILE A 9 4.32 2.33 -0.34
C ILE A 9 3.29 3.11 -1.16
N THR A 10 2.22 3.60 -0.52
CA THR A 10 1.19 4.39 -1.20
C THR A 10 1.76 5.68 -1.79
N LYS A 11 2.67 6.35 -1.08
CA LYS A 11 3.35 7.55 -1.59
C LYS A 11 4.24 7.25 -2.79
N THR A 12 5.02 6.16 -2.74
CA THR A 12 5.89 5.75 -3.85
C THR A 12 5.09 5.38 -5.11
N ILE A 13 3.96 4.68 -4.94
CA ILE A 13 3.10 4.30 -6.06
C ILE A 13 2.48 5.54 -6.70
N ILE A 14 1.91 6.45 -5.90
CA ILE A 14 1.36 7.72 -6.39
C ILE A 14 2.42 8.50 -7.17
N LEU A 15 3.65 8.58 -6.65
CA LEU A 15 4.76 9.26 -7.32
C LEU A 15 5.05 8.62 -8.69
N PHE A 16 5.10 7.29 -8.77
CA PHE A 16 5.36 6.57 -10.03
C PHE A 16 4.27 6.84 -11.06
N ILE A 17 3.00 6.86 -10.63
CA ILE A 17 1.85 7.14 -11.50
C ILE A 17 1.92 8.56 -12.06
N VAL A 18 2.15 9.55 -11.20
CA VAL A 18 2.31 10.95 -11.62
C VAL A 18 3.47 11.09 -12.60
N LEU A 19 4.58 10.38 -12.38
CA LEU A 19 5.72 10.38 -13.29
C LEU A 19 5.35 9.77 -14.66
N THR A 20 4.67 8.63 -14.68
CA THR A 20 4.26 7.97 -15.94
C THR A 20 3.24 8.80 -16.72
N ASP A 21 2.28 9.43 -16.04
CA ASP A 21 1.28 10.31 -16.66
C ASP A 21 1.96 11.56 -17.26
N PHE A 22 2.92 12.14 -16.54
CA PHE A 22 3.71 13.26 -17.03
C PHE A 22 4.50 12.91 -18.30
N ILE A 23 5.14 11.74 -18.33
CA ILE A 23 5.88 11.26 -19.51
C ILE A 23 4.94 11.08 -20.71
N LEU A 24 3.78 10.45 -20.50
CA LEU A 24 2.79 10.23 -21.55
C LEU A 24 2.22 11.56 -22.08
N CYS A 25 1.85 12.48 -21.19
CA CYS A 25 1.38 13.81 -21.57
C CYS A 25 2.45 14.60 -22.34
N SER A 26 3.71 14.53 -21.91
CA SER A 26 4.84 15.17 -22.60
C SER A 26 5.05 14.59 -24.01
N LEU A 27 4.90 13.28 -24.17
CA LEU A 27 5.02 12.61 -25.46
C LEU A 27 3.90 13.06 -26.42
N VAL A 28 2.65 13.01 -25.96
CA VAL A 28 1.48 13.45 -26.73
C VAL A 28 1.62 14.91 -27.13
N PHE A 29 1.99 15.79 -26.18
CA PHE A 29 2.24 17.20 -26.47
C PHE A 29 3.29 17.40 -27.56
N THR A 30 4.42 16.68 -27.47
CA THR A 30 5.53 16.80 -28.43
C THR A 30 5.09 16.40 -29.84
N VAL A 31 4.40 15.26 -29.97
CA VAL A 31 3.88 14.78 -31.26
C VAL A 31 2.84 15.73 -31.84
N SER A 32 1.87 16.15 -31.03
CA SER A 32 0.83 17.09 -31.46
C SER A 32 1.38 18.45 -31.87
N TYR A 33 2.36 18.98 -31.12
CA TYR A 33 3.02 20.23 -31.44
C TYR A 33 3.82 20.15 -32.74
N PHE A 34 4.56 19.05 -32.96
CA PHE A 34 5.32 18.87 -34.19
C PHE A 34 4.39 18.74 -35.40
N SER A 35 3.34 17.91 -35.30
CA SER A 35 2.35 17.70 -36.34
C SER A 35 1.62 18.99 -36.72
N PHE A 36 1.15 19.77 -35.73
CA PHE A 36 0.53 21.07 -35.97
C PHE A 36 1.48 22.00 -36.73
N ASN A 37 2.72 22.17 -36.26
CA ASN A 37 3.66 23.07 -36.91
C ASN A 37 4.10 22.59 -38.31
N GLN A 38 4.10 21.29 -38.56
CA GLN A 38 4.41 20.76 -39.89
C GLN A 38 3.28 21.10 -40.87
N GLN A 39 2.04 20.74 -40.53
CA GLN A 39 0.88 20.93 -41.40
C GLN A 39 0.67 22.41 -41.76
N PHE A 40 0.78 23.30 -40.77
CA PHE A 40 0.63 24.73 -41.01
C PHE A 40 1.77 25.30 -41.86
N ARG A 41 3.01 24.85 -41.68
CA ARG A 41 4.13 25.31 -42.50
C ARG A 41 3.93 24.92 -43.97
N GLU A 42 3.64 23.66 -44.23
CA GLU A 42 3.40 23.16 -45.59
C GLU A 42 2.28 23.96 -46.28
N GLN A 43 1.17 24.20 -45.59
CA GLN A 43 0.04 24.96 -46.14
C GLN A 43 0.39 26.42 -46.50
N TYR A 44 1.06 27.14 -45.60
CA TYR A 44 1.42 28.54 -45.83
C TYR A 44 2.55 28.69 -46.85
N ASP A 45 3.54 27.79 -46.84
CA ASP A 45 4.65 27.76 -47.80
C ASP A 45 4.14 27.58 -49.22
N THR A 46 3.26 26.59 -49.44
CA THR A 46 2.64 26.38 -50.75
C THR A 46 1.81 27.59 -51.17
N SER A 47 0.99 28.15 -50.26
CA SER A 47 0.14 29.29 -50.60
C SER A 47 0.93 30.53 -51.05
N ILE A 48 1.99 30.91 -50.32
CA ILE A 48 2.78 32.10 -50.67
C ILE A 48 3.58 31.90 -51.97
N GLN A 49 4.04 30.67 -52.24
CA GLN A 49 4.75 30.34 -53.48
C GLN A 49 3.83 30.43 -54.69
N GLU A 50 2.59 29.90 -54.60
CA GLU A 50 1.62 30.00 -55.69
C GLU A 50 1.20 31.45 -55.97
N ILE A 51 1.01 32.27 -54.93
CA ILE A 51 0.72 33.70 -55.09
C ILE A 51 1.89 34.41 -55.78
N CYS A 52 3.12 34.16 -55.34
CA CYS A 52 4.32 34.74 -55.94
C CYS A 52 4.48 34.30 -57.40
N ARG A 53 4.19 33.03 -57.71
CA ARG A 53 4.22 32.51 -59.08
C ARG A 53 3.17 33.18 -59.96
N ALA A 54 1.94 33.33 -59.49
CA ALA A 54 0.88 34.00 -60.22
C ALA A 54 1.20 35.48 -60.48
N ALA A 55 1.75 36.17 -59.48
CA ALA A 55 2.19 37.56 -59.64
C ALA A 55 3.34 37.69 -60.65
N ARG A 56 4.26 36.72 -60.69
CA ARG A 56 5.36 36.66 -61.67
C ARG A 56 4.86 36.64 -63.11
N GLU A 57 3.77 35.92 -63.40
CA GLU A 57 3.20 35.82 -64.75
C GLU A 57 2.62 37.15 -65.26
N THR A 58 2.38 38.13 -64.38
CA THR A 58 1.91 39.48 -64.78
C THR A 58 3.04 40.39 -65.26
N LEU A 59 4.29 40.00 -65.04
CA LEU A 59 5.45 40.80 -65.39
C LEU A 59 5.79 40.63 -66.87
N ASN A 60 6.21 41.73 -67.50
CA ASN A 60 6.89 41.70 -68.79
C ASN A 60 8.39 41.90 -68.58
N PRO A 61 9.21 40.83 -68.67
CA PRO A 61 10.65 40.89 -68.37
C PRO A 61 11.44 41.80 -69.33
N GLU A 62 10.96 41.97 -70.57
CA GLU A 62 11.64 42.72 -71.62
C GLU A 62 11.64 44.24 -71.36
N ASP A 63 10.79 44.73 -70.45
CA ASP A 63 10.72 46.15 -70.10
C ASP A 63 11.79 46.56 -69.07
N PHE A 64 12.37 45.62 -68.32
CA PHE A 64 13.29 45.94 -67.23
C PHE A 64 14.58 46.65 -67.69
N PRO A 65 15.24 46.25 -68.80
CA PRO A 65 16.39 46.98 -69.32
C PRO A 65 16.06 48.43 -69.70
N LYS A 66 14.87 48.65 -70.28
CA LYS A 66 14.37 50.00 -70.61
C LYS A 66 14.18 50.82 -69.35
N TYR A 67 13.51 50.28 -68.33
CA TYR A 67 13.29 50.96 -67.07
C TYR A 67 14.59 51.31 -66.32
N LEU A 68 15.62 50.45 -66.40
CA LEU A 68 16.96 50.76 -65.86
C LEU A 68 17.63 51.95 -66.57
N GLN A 69 17.40 52.10 -67.88
CA GLN A 69 18.02 53.14 -68.69
C GLN A 69 17.28 54.48 -68.60
N THR A 70 15.95 54.45 -68.73
CA THR A 70 15.13 55.67 -68.78
C THR A 70 14.80 56.22 -67.40
N LYS A 71 14.66 55.34 -66.39
CA LYS A 71 14.14 55.67 -65.05
C LYS A 71 12.76 56.36 -65.07
N GLU A 72 12.03 56.23 -66.16
CA GLU A 72 10.71 56.84 -66.37
C GLU A 72 9.64 55.77 -66.59
N PRO A 73 8.50 55.84 -65.89
CA PRO A 73 7.41 54.88 -66.05
C PRO A 73 6.61 55.16 -67.33
N ASP A 74 6.21 54.09 -68.02
CA ASP A 74 5.29 54.15 -69.17
C ASP A 74 3.90 53.60 -68.81
N GLU A 75 2.97 53.58 -69.77
CA GLU A 75 1.61 53.06 -69.53
C GLU A 75 1.62 51.58 -69.13
N ASN A 76 2.58 50.78 -69.64
CA ASN A 76 2.69 49.37 -69.29
C ASN A 76 3.12 49.19 -67.83
N TYR A 77 4.05 50.03 -67.35
CA TYR A 77 4.47 50.06 -65.96
C TYR A 77 3.27 50.20 -65.02
N TYR A 78 2.41 51.21 -65.26
CA TYR A 78 1.24 51.42 -64.42
C TYR A 78 0.22 50.28 -64.50
N THR A 79 0.12 49.61 -65.66
CA THR A 79 -0.76 48.45 -65.84
C THR A 79 -0.29 47.25 -65.00
N VAL A 80 1.00 46.93 -65.05
CA VAL A 80 1.59 45.85 -64.24
C VAL A 80 1.56 46.22 -62.76
N PHE A 81 1.93 47.46 -62.41
CA PHE A 81 1.88 47.95 -61.03
C PHE A 81 0.47 47.83 -60.43
N ASN A 82 -0.57 48.24 -61.16
CA ASN A 82 -1.95 48.11 -60.70
C ASN A 82 -2.38 46.63 -60.58
N SER A 83 -1.87 45.76 -61.44
CA SER A 83 -2.11 44.31 -61.33
C SER A 83 -1.48 43.75 -60.06
N LEU A 84 -0.20 44.04 -59.79
CA LEU A 84 0.50 43.61 -58.57
C LEU A 84 -0.15 44.20 -57.30
N LYS A 85 -0.63 45.44 -57.36
CA LYS A 85 -1.43 46.06 -56.30
C LYS A 85 -2.72 45.27 -56.03
N ASN A 86 -3.45 44.88 -57.08
CA ASN A 86 -4.65 44.06 -56.93
C ASN A 86 -4.33 42.69 -56.31
N PHE A 87 -3.19 42.07 -56.64
CA PHE A 87 -2.72 40.85 -55.97
C PHE A 87 -2.49 41.10 -54.47
N CYS A 88 -1.84 42.21 -54.10
CA CYS A 88 -1.66 42.55 -52.69
C CYS A 88 -2.96 42.75 -51.94
N ASP A 89 -3.92 43.47 -52.53
CA ASP A 89 -5.21 43.74 -51.91
C ASP A 89 -6.07 42.46 -51.84
N GLN A 90 -6.05 41.61 -52.87
CA GLN A 90 -6.82 40.35 -52.92
C GLN A 90 -6.29 39.27 -51.98
N PHE A 91 -4.97 39.12 -51.87
CA PHE A 91 -4.33 38.07 -51.06
C PHE A 91 -3.85 38.57 -49.70
N GLU A 92 -4.14 39.83 -49.36
CA GLU A 92 -3.76 40.50 -48.13
C GLU A 92 -2.25 40.40 -47.86
N LEU A 93 -1.46 40.75 -48.88
CA LEU A 93 -0.01 40.72 -48.80
C LEU A 93 0.50 41.95 -48.07
N ASN A 94 1.56 41.79 -47.29
CA ASN A 94 2.21 42.89 -46.58
C ASN A 94 3.09 43.72 -47.51
N VAL A 95 3.76 43.08 -48.46
CA VAL A 95 4.62 43.74 -49.47
C VAL A 95 4.66 42.87 -50.72
N ILE A 96 4.67 43.49 -51.90
CA ILE A 96 5.15 42.88 -53.14
C ILE A 96 6.22 43.78 -53.75
N TYR A 97 7.26 43.18 -54.31
CA TYR A 97 8.30 43.92 -55.00
C TYR A 97 8.91 43.09 -56.13
N VAL A 98 9.54 43.80 -57.06
CA VAL A 98 10.31 43.23 -58.15
C VAL A 98 11.60 44.03 -58.26
N SER A 99 12.73 43.35 -58.21
CA SER A 99 14.05 44.00 -58.21
C SER A 99 15.11 43.17 -58.93
N ALA A 100 16.07 43.82 -59.59
CA ALA A 100 17.29 43.17 -60.07
C ALA A 100 18.45 43.38 -59.09
N VAL A 101 19.47 42.53 -59.13
CA VAL A 101 20.70 42.70 -58.35
C VAL A 101 21.85 43.10 -59.29
N LYS A 102 22.63 44.12 -58.93
CA LYS A 102 23.86 44.51 -59.64
C LYS A 102 25.04 44.74 -58.67
N PRO A 103 26.30 44.59 -59.14
CA PRO A 103 27.46 44.59 -58.27
C PRO A 103 27.74 45.93 -57.55
N PRO A 104 28.28 45.89 -56.32
CA PRO A 104 28.63 44.68 -55.58
C PRO A 104 27.45 43.98 -54.89
N ASP A 105 26.42 44.69 -54.42
CA ASP A 105 25.20 44.10 -53.83
C ASP A 105 23.99 45.07 -53.91
N TYR A 106 23.93 45.89 -54.97
CA TYR A 106 22.86 46.88 -55.16
C TYR A 106 21.58 46.21 -55.68
N THR A 107 20.44 46.56 -55.08
CA THR A 107 19.13 46.15 -55.59
C THR A 107 18.47 47.30 -56.34
N HIS A 108 18.13 47.07 -57.61
CA HIS A 108 17.40 48.01 -58.43
C HIS A 108 15.92 47.68 -58.38
N ILE A 109 15.12 48.58 -57.83
CA ILE A 109 13.68 48.38 -57.67
C ILE A 109 12.95 48.76 -58.96
N PHE A 110 12.15 47.83 -59.47
CA PHE A 110 11.22 48.07 -60.58
C PHE A 110 9.82 48.33 -60.05
N TYR A 111 9.31 47.40 -59.26
CA TYR A 111 7.99 47.49 -58.64
C TYR A 111 8.17 47.34 -57.14
N PHE A 112 7.50 48.16 -56.35
CA PHE A 112 7.43 47.99 -54.91
C PHE A 112 6.09 48.52 -54.45
N TYR A 113 5.36 47.74 -53.66
CA TYR A 113 4.14 48.16 -53.01
C TYR A 113 4.09 47.58 -51.60
N ASP A 114 3.98 48.47 -50.62
CA ASP A 114 3.87 48.17 -49.19
C ASP A 114 2.55 48.74 -48.66
N PRO A 115 1.45 47.95 -48.67
CA PRO A 115 0.17 48.38 -48.11
C PRO A 115 0.20 48.57 -46.58
N CYS A 116 1.22 48.08 -45.87
CA CYS A 116 1.37 48.27 -44.43
C CYS A 116 1.93 49.66 -44.07
N GLY A 117 2.58 50.35 -45.00
CA GLY A 117 3.07 51.73 -44.85
C GLY A 117 1.99 52.81 -44.69
N LYS A 118 0.69 52.47 -44.72
CA LYS A 118 -0.48 53.39 -44.71
C LYS A 118 -0.56 54.40 -43.55
N VAL A 119 0.35 54.36 -42.56
CA VAL A 119 0.41 55.34 -41.45
C VAL A 119 1.28 56.56 -41.79
N THR A 120 2.07 56.53 -42.86
CA THR A 120 2.88 57.65 -43.36
C THR A 120 2.80 57.67 -44.89
N HIS A 121 2.62 58.84 -45.52
CA HIS A 121 2.49 58.96 -46.98
C HIS A 121 3.60 58.19 -47.70
N TRP A 122 3.26 57.08 -48.34
CA TRP A 122 4.20 56.27 -49.10
C TRP A 122 4.19 56.75 -50.56
N GLU A 123 5.36 57.09 -51.08
CA GLU A 123 5.58 57.36 -52.50
C GLU A 123 6.32 56.16 -53.11
N PRO A 124 5.93 55.70 -54.32
CA PRO A 124 6.68 54.68 -55.04
C PRO A 124 8.15 55.06 -55.20
N TYR A 125 9.04 54.11 -54.93
CA TYR A 125 10.45 54.29 -55.28
C TYR A 125 10.56 54.58 -56.78
N PRO A 126 11.40 55.55 -57.20
CA PRO A 126 11.59 55.82 -58.61
C PRO A 126 12.15 54.58 -59.33
N LEU A 127 11.85 54.45 -60.62
CA LEU A 127 12.31 53.32 -61.42
C LEU A 127 13.83 53.22 -61.44
N GLY A 128 14.35 52.03 -61.12
CA GLY A 128 15.79 51.79 -61.04
C GLY A 128 16.45 52.44 -59.83
N TYR A 129 15.67 52.84 -58.81
CA TYR A 129 16.17 53.23 -57.50
C TYR A 129 17.11 52.14 -56.96
N GLU A 130 18.30 52.57 -56.57
CA GLU A 130 19.34 51.75 -55.97
C GLU A 130 19.13 51.79 -54.46
N GLU A 131 18.71 50.67 -53.88
CA GLU A 131 18.61 50.53 -52.42
C GLU A 131 19.88 49.85 -51.90
N ASP A 132 20.68 50.62 -51.16
CA ASP A 132 21.93 50.20 -50.52
C ASP A 132 21.67 49.41 -49.22
N TYR A 133 20.49 49.57 -48.61
CA TYR A 133 20.17 49.00 -47.30
C TYR A 133 18.86 48.23 -47.29
N PHE A 134 18.95 46.93 -47.59
CA PHE A 134 18.00 45.93 -47.09
C PHE A 134 18.68 45.09 -46.00
N GLU A 135 17.91 44.53 -45.06
CA GLU A 135 18.45 43.62 -44.02
C GLU A 135 19.44 42.62 -44.66
N PRO A 136 20.64 42.37 -44.08
CA PRO A 136 21.69 41.55 -44.71
C PRO A 136 21.20 40.19 -45.24
N ASN A 137 20.23 39.59 -44.54
CA ASN A 137 19.63 38.31 -44.92
C ASN A 137 18.69 38.40 -46.14
N TYR A 138 18.09 39.56 -46.40
CA TYR A 138 17.24 39.81 -47.56
C TYR A 138 18.09 39.99 -48.83
N ASN A 139 19.18 40.79 -48.75
CA ASN A 139 20.10 40.92 -49.88
C ASN A 139 20.71 39.57 -50.25
N ALA A 140 21.07 38.75 -49.26
CA ALA A 140 21.56 37.39 -49.51
C ALA A 140 20.51 36.49 -50.20
N SER A 141 19.23 36.55 -49.82
CA SER A 141 18.21 35.70 -50.44
C SER A 141 17.86 36.16 -51.86
N THR A 142 17.68 37.48 -52.06
CA THR A 142 17.44 38.07 -53.39
C THR A 142 18.60 37.79 -54.34
N LYS A 143 19.85 37.92 -53.87
CA LYS A 143 21.06 37.59 -54.63
C LYS A 143 21.06 36.14 -55.07
N ARG A 144 20.76 35.20 -54.18
CA ARG A 144 20.67 33.77 -54.53
C ARG A 144 19.57 33.47 -55.54
N VAL A 145 18.41 34.13 -55.44
CA VAL A 145 17.34 33.99 -56.43
C VAL A 145 17.80 34.51 -57.79
N PHE A 146 18.49 35.65 -57.82
CA PHE A 146 18.97 36.29 -59.04
C PHE A 146 20.15 35.56 -59.72
N GLU A 147 21.15 35.14 -58.94
CA GLU A 147 22.39 34.52 -59.42
C GLU A 147 22.27 33.00 -59.60
N GLU A 148 21.54 32.32 -58.70
CA GLU A 148 21.43 30.85 -58.68
C GLU A 148 20.10 30.35 -59.27
N GLY A 149 19.13 31.23 -59.53
CA GLY A 149 17.77 30.83 -59.90
C GLY A 149 17.01 30.11 -58.78
N ALA A 150 17.42 30.30 -57.53
CA ALA A 150 16.82 29.64 -56.38
C ALA A 150 15.36 30.09 -56.17
N THR A 151 14.49 29.16 -55.75
CA THR A 151 13.18 29.49 -55.17
C THR A 151 13.33 29.55 -53.65
N ILE A 152 13.02 30.71 -53.06
CA ILE A 152 13.17 30.91 -51.61
C ILE A 152 11.81 31.04 -50.96
N THR A 153 11.63 30.33 -49.84
CA THR A 153 10.55 30.59 -48.88
C THR A 153 11.16 30.74 -47.50
N ARG A 154 10.92 31.87 -46.87
CA ARG A 154 11.54 32.25 -45.60
C ARG A 154 10.49 32.66 -44.58
N HIS A 155 10.68 32.20 -43.36
CA HIS A 155 9.85 32.52 -42.21
C HIS A 155 10.60 33.54 -41.36
N THR A 156 10.03 34.72 -41.18
CA THR A 156 10.61 35.77 -40.35
C THR A 156 9.65 36.03 -39.18
N ILE A 157 10.09 35.71 -37.97
CA ILE A 157 9.25 35.74 -36.76
C ILE A 157 9.78 36.84 -35.83
N LYS A 158 8.86 37.64 -35.25
CA LYS A 158 9.17 38.75 -34.31
C LYS A 158 10.09 39.86 -34.88
N THR A 159 9.74 40.46 -36.01
CA THR A 159 10.38 41.74 -36.42
C THR A 159 9.57 42.93 -35.90
N ARG A 160 10.13 44.15 -36.07
CA ARG A 160 9.43 45.42 -35.79
C ARG A 160 8.11 45.56 -36.58
N SER A 161 8.00 44.91 -37.73
CA SER A 161 6.82 44.95 -38.62
C SER A 161 5.83 43.81 -38.41
N GLY A 162 6.14 42.82 -37.56
CA GLY A 162 5.30 41.63 -37.34
C GLY A 162 6.00 40.32 -37.70
N SER A 163 5.26 39.21 -37.75
CA SER A 163 5.78 37.94 -38.26
C SER A 163 5.28 37.73 -39.68
N HIS A 164 6.17 37.41 -40.61
CA HIS A 164 5.85 37.29 -42.04
C HIS A 164 6.47 36.05 -42.66
N ILE A 165 5.83 35.55 -43.71
CA ILE A 165 6.41 34.62 -44.65
C ILE A 165 6.75 35.35 -45.95
N THR A 166 7.93 35.07 -46.49
CA THR A 166 8.45 35.67 -47.72
C THR A 166 8.66 34.58 -48.75
N ALA A 167 8.14 34.76 -49.97
CA ALA A 167 8.47 33.96 -51.13
C ALA A 167 9.20 34.80 -52.18
N GLN A 168 10.29 34.29 -52.73
CA GLN A 168 11.03 34.93 -53.82
C GLN A 168 11.22 33.96 -54.98
N LEU A 169 10.99 34.44 -56.20
CA LEU A 169 11.11 33.69 -57.43
C LEU A 169 11.90 34.47 -58.49
N PRO A 170 12.70 33.78 -59.33
CA PRO A 170 13.40 34.41 -60.44
C PRO A 170 12.43 34.77 -61.56
N VAL A 171 12.66 35.90 -62.23
CA VAL A 171 11.94 36.35 -63.42
C VAL A 171 12.85 36.17 -64.62
N TYR A 172 12.44 35.34 -65.57
CA TYR A 172 13.21 35.01 -66.77
C TYR A 172 12.74 35.84 -67.97
N ASP A 173 13.67 36.35 -68.75
CA ASP A 173 13.38 36.92 -70.07
C ASP A 173 13.13 35.83 -71.14
N SER A 174 12.81 36.26 -72.36
CA SER A 174 12.58 35.35 -73.50
C SER A 174 13.81 34.52 -73.88
N ALA A 175 15.01 34.93 -73.48
CA ALA A 175 16.27 34.22 -73.69
C ALA A 175 16.59 33.24 -72.53
N GLY A 176 15.74 33.15 -71.51
CA GLY A 176 15.94 32.29 -70.34
C GLY A 176 16.94 32.84 -69.32
N LYS A 177 17.32 34.13 -69.40
CA LYS A 177 18.18 34.80 -68.44
C LYS A 177 17.35 35.41 -67.32
N ILE A 178 17.84 35.31 -66.09
CA ILE A 178 17.21 35.97 -64.95
C ILE A 178 17.47 37.47 -65.05
N VAL A 179 16.39 38.25 -65.14
CA VAL A 179 16.44 39.72 -65.30
C VAL A 179 15.88 40.46 -64.09
N ALA A 180 15.12 39.78 -63.24
CA ALA A 180 14.69 40.30 -61.94
C ALA A 180 14.34 39.17 -60.96
N VAL A 181 14.05 39.55 -59.73
CA VAL A 181 13.47 38.73 -58.67
C VAL A 181 12.15 39.36 -58.29
N ILE A 182 11.08 38.56 -58.27
CA ILE A 182 9.82 38.96 -57.62
C ILE A 182 9.80 38.40 -56.20
N GLY A 183 9.41 39.22 -55.24
CA GLY A 183 9.21 38.80 -53.87
C GLY A 183 7.89 39.25 -53.30
N VAL A 184 7.28 38.37 -52.51
CA VAL A 184 5.99 38.57 -51.87
C VAL A 184 6.12 38.26 -50.39
N ASN A 185 5.59 39.16 -49.55
CA ASN A 185 5.51 39.00 -48.10
C ASN A 185 4.05 38.91 -47.66
N LYS A 186 3.72 37.97 -46.78
CA LYS A 186 2.40 37.87 -46.14
C LYS A 186 2.53 37.71 -44.63
N SER A 187 1.64 38.35 -43.87
CA SER A 187 1.55 38.18 -42.42
C SER A 187 1.27 36.72 -42.05
N ILE A 188 2.00 36.21 -41.07
CA ILE A 188 1.74 34.92 -40.41
C ILE A 188 1.28 35.13 -38.96
N GLN A 189 0.78 36.32 -38.62
CA GLN A 189 0.33 36.63 -37.26
C GLN A 189 -0.82 35.71 -36.83
N GLU A 190 -1.77 35.42 -37.73
CA GLU A 190 -2.85 34.45 -37.47
C GLU A 190 -2.31 33.06 -37.12
N PHE A 191 -1.24 32.62 -37.80
CA PHE A 191 -0.59 31.35 -37.47
C PHE A 191 0.06 31.39 -36.08
N VAL A 192 0.75 32.48 -35.74
CA VAL A 192 1.36 32.66 -34.41
C VAL A 192 0.30 32.60 -33.32
N ASP A 193 -0.84 33.26 -33.52
CA ASP A 193 -1.95 33.33 -32.57
C ASP A 193 -2.69 31.98 -32.47
N ALA A 194 -2.91 31.30 -33.60
CA ALA A 194 -3.48 29.95 -33.66
C ALA A 194 -2.58 28.95 -32.92
N ARG A 195 -1.26 29.01 -33.15
CA ARG A 195 -0.28 28.17 -32.44
C ARG A 195 -0.32 28.42 -30.94
N GLN A 196 -0.37 29.68 -30.50
CA GLN A 196 -0.44 30.01 -29.08
C GLN A 196 -1.73 29.50 -28.44
N SER A 197 -2.86 29.65 -29.15
CA SER A 197 -4.16 29.15 -28.72
C SER A 197 -4.17 27.63 -28.62
N PHE A 198 -3.60 26.94 -29.60
CA PHE A 198 -3.41 25.49 -29.60
C PHE A 198 -2.59 25.02 -28.39
N VAL A 199 -1.42 25.62 -28.14
CA VAL A 199 -0.58 25.27 -27.00
C VAL A 199 -1.32 25.47 -25.67
N ARG A 200 -2.03 26.60 -25.50
CA ARG A 200 -2.85 26.83 -24.30
C ARG A 200 -3.95 25.78 -24.15
N PHE A 201 -4.65 25.46 -25.21
CA PHE A 201 -5.71 24.45 -25.22
C PHE A 201 -5.19 23.08 -24.81
N VAL A 202 -4.06 22.64 -25.38
CA VAL A 202 -3.45 21.34 -25.04
C VAL A 202 -3.02 21.30 -23.57
N ILE A 203 -2.37 22.36 -23.06
CA ILE A 203 -1.95 22.41 -21.66
C ILE A 203 -3.14 22.34 -20.70
N ILE A 204 -4.19 23.13 -20.94
CA ILE A 204 -5.39 23.15 -20.09
C ILE A 204 -6.07 21.78 -20.10
N THR A 205 -6.21 21.19 -21.29
CA THR A 205 -6.81 19.86 -21.45
C THR A 205 -5.99 18.80 -20.72
N ALA A 206 -4.67 18.80 -20.86
CA ALA A 206 -3.78 17.87 -20.16
C ALA A 206 -3.89 18.00 -18.63
N LEU A 207 -3.98 19.23 -18.08
CA LEU A 207 -4.17 19.45 -16.64
C LEU A 207 -5.51 18.89 -16.14
N ILE A 208 -6.60 19.10 -16.88
CA ILE A 208 -7.93 18.59 -16.52
C ILE A 208 -7.92 17.05 -16.50
N PHE A 209 -7.40 16.42 -17.56
CA PHE A 209 -7.32 14.97 -17.66
C PHE A 209 -6.38 14.37 -16.62
N GLY A 210 -5.23 15.02 -16.34
CA GLY A 210 -4.30 14.57 -15.30
C GLY A 210 -4.93 14.59 -13.91
N ILE A 211 -5.64 15.66 -13.55
CA ILE A 211 -6.37 15.73 -12.27
C ILE A 211 -7.45 14.65 -12.20
N PHE A 212 -8.25 14.50 -13.26
CA PHE A 212 -9.30 13.49 -13.34
C PHE A 212 -8.71 12.08 -13.18
N PHE A 213 -7.62 11.77 -13.90
CA PHE A 213 -6.93 10.50 -13.83
C PHE A 213 -6.41 10.21 -12.42
N ILE A 214 -5.75 11.18 -11.78
CA ILE A 214 -5.26 11.03 -10.39
C ILE A 214 -6.40 10.67 -9.43
N VAL A 215 -7.55 11.33 -9.54
CA VAL A 215 -8.71 11.07 -8.66
C VAL A 215 -9.29 9.68 -8.89
N VAL A 216 -9.60 9.33 -10.14
CA VAL A 216 -10.20 8.04 -10.51
C VAL A 216 -9.25 6.89 -10.17
N PHE A 217 -7.97 7.03 -10.52
CA PHE A 217 -6.97 6.03 -10.24
C PHE A 217 -6.77 5.86 -8.72
N SER A 218 -6.66 6.95 -7.95
CA SER A 218 -6.49 6.88 -6.50
C SER A 218 -7.65 6.16 -5.83
N PHE A 219 -8.89 6.44 -6.27
CA PHE A 219 -10.07 5.74 -5.78
C PHE A 219 -10.02 4.24 -6.10
N TYR A 220 -9.77 3.90 -7.38
CA TYR A 220 -9.65 2.52 -7.84
C TYR A 220 -8.55 1.75 -7.07
N PHE A 221 -7.35 2.31 -7.01
CA PHE A 221 -6.19 1.67 -6.39
C PHE A 221 -6.37 1.47 -4.88
N ASN A 222 -6.93 2.48 -4.20
CA ASN A 222 -7.21 2.39 -2.77
C ASN A 222 -8.21 1.28 -2.46
N HIS A 223 -9.28 1.17 -3.26
CA HIS A 223 -10.30 0.15 -3.05
C HIS A 223 -9.80 -1.25 -3.43
N ARG A 224 -9.08 -1.37 -4.54
CA ARG A 224 -8.66 -2.66 -5.10
C ARG A 224 -7.47 -3.28 -4.37
N PHE A 225 -6.54 -2.47 -3.87
CA PHE A 225 -5.27 -2.95 -3.30
C PHE A 225 -5.05 -2.53 -1.84
N ILE A 226 -5.08 -1.22 -1.55
CA ILE A 226 -4.67 -0.71 -0.22
C ILE A 226 -5.58 -1.21 0.89
N LYS A 227 -6.91 -1.11 0.72
CA LYS A 227 -7.87 -1.56 1.74
C LYS A 227 -7.70 -3.05 2.07
N PRO A 228 -7.72 -3.99 1.10
CA PRO A 228 -7.48 -5.40 1.37
C PRO A 228 -6.15 -5.69 2.09
N ILE A 229 -5.05 -5.07 1.66
CA ILE A 229 -3.73 -5.28 2.29
C ILE A 229 -3.74 -4.80 3.75
N MET A 230 -4.34 -3.64 4.01
CA MET A 230 -4.47 -3.13 5.38
C MET A 230 -5.35 -4.02 6.25
N MET A 231 -6.45 -4.55 5.72
CA MET A 231 -7.31 -5.51 6.44
C MET A 231 -6.53 -6.78 6.80
N ILE A 232 -5.80 -7.38 5.85
CA ILE A 232 -4.94 -8.55 6.11
C ILE A 232 -3.90 -8.24 7.18
N THR A 233 -3.21 -7.10 7.06
CA THR A 233 -2.15 -6.70 8.00
C THR A 233 -2.70 -6.48 9.41
N ASN A 234 -3.84 -5.80 9.53
CA ASN A 234 -4.47 -5.52 10.81
C ASN A 234 -4.97 -6.81 11.47
N GLU A 235 -5.59 -7.70 10.70
CA GLU A 235 -6.07 -8.98 11.22
C GLU A 235 -4.93 -9.90 11.65
N THR A 236 -3.85 -10.02 10.87
CA THR A 236 -2.68 -10.81 11.31
C THR A 236 -2.04 -10.25 12.59
N ASN A 237 -1.97 -8.93 12.74
CA ASN A 237 -1.51 -8.30 13.99
C ASN A 237 -2.49 -8.53 15.15
N ARG A 238 -3.80 -8.47 14.89
CA ARG A 238 -4.84 -8.78 15.87
C ARG A 238 -4.74 -10.25 16.32
N PHE A 239 -4.65 -11.18 15.38
CA PHE A 239 -4.54 -12.61 15.67
C PHE A 239 -3.35 -12.92 16.58
N SER A 240 -2.18 -12.30 16.34
CA SER A 240 -1.00 -12.49 17.19
C SER A 240 -1.11 -11.85 18.58
N THR A 241 -1.90 -10.78 18.73
CA THR A 241 -2.05 -10.05 20.01
C THR A 241 -3.21 -10.57 20.87
N PHE A 242 -4.27 -11.11 20.26
CA PHE A 242 -5.47 -11.61 20.94
C PHE A 242 -5.49 -13.15 21.06
N ASN A 243 -4.35 -13.75 21.41
CA ASN A 243 -4.19 -15.19 21.68
C ASN A 243 -4.70 -16.12 20.56
N GLY A 244 -4.62 -15.71 19.30
CA GLY A 244 -4.94 -16.59 18.17
C GLY A 244 -6.43 -16.88 17.98
N ASN A 245 -7.32 -16.01 18.45
CA ASN A 245 -8.75 -16.12 18.12
C ASN A 245 -9.03 -15.57 16.71
N PRO A 246 -9.54 -16.40 15.78
CA PRO A 246 -9.84 -15.97 14.42
C PRO A 246 -11.03 -15.00 14.37
N ASN A 247 -11.08 -14.18 13.32
CA ASN A 247 -12.18 -13.25 13.03
C ASN A 247 -12.56 -13.34 11.55
N ASN A 248 -13.79 -12.95 11.24
CA ASN A 248 -14.36 -13.02 9.90
C ASN A 248 -14.06 -11.78 9.03
N GLU A 249 -13.31 -10.78 9.52
CA GLU A 249 -12.96 -9.57 8.75
C GLU A 249 -12.30 -9.90 7.41
N LEU A 250 -11.47 -10.93 7.34
CA LEU A 250 -10.82 -11.36 6.10
C LEU A 250 -11.80 -11.90 5.05
N LEU A 251 -12.99 -12.35 5.46
CA LEU A 251 -14.04 -12.82 4.56
C LEU A 251 -14.74 -11.66 3.82
N GLU A 252 -14.60 -10.42 4.31
CA GLU A 252 -15.09 -9.23 3.61
C GLU A 252 -14.28 -8.91 2.34
N ILE A 253 -13.07 -9.47 2.23
CA ILE A 253 -12.23 -9.32 1.04
C ILE A 253 -12.72 -10.26 -0.06
N THR A 254 -13.60 -9.76 -0.92
CA THR A 254 -14.21 -10.53 -2.03
C THR A 254 -13.42 -10.49 -3.34
N ASN A 255 -12.16 -10.07 -3.31
CA ASN A 255 -11.34 -9.97 -4.52
C ASN A 255 -11.24 -11.35 -5.23
N ARG A 256 -11.28 -11.36 -6.56
CA ARG A 256 -11.18 -12.60 -7.38
C ARG A 256 -9.76 -12.89 -7.88
N ASP A 257 -8.75 -12.37 -7.19
CA ASP A 257 -7.35 -12.43 -7.56
C ASP A 257 -6.47 -13.03 -6.44
N GLU A 258 -5.17 -12.83 -6.54
CA GLU A 258 -4.19 -13.30 -5.56
C GLU A 258 -4.42 -12.69 -4.17
N LEU A 259 -4.89 -11.45 -4.08
CA LEU A 259 -5.19 -10.81 -2.78
C LEU A 259 -6.39 -11.45 -2.09
N GLY A 260 -7.46 -11.73 -2.85
CA GLY A 260 -8.62 -12.43 -2.29
C GLY A 260 -8.31 -13.89 -1.92
N THR A 261 -7.46 -14.54 -2.71
CA THR A 261 -6.95 -15.88 -2.40
C THR A 261 -6.11 -15.85 -1.13
N LEU A 262 -5.18 -14.89 -1.00
CA LEU A 262 -4.36 -14.70 0.18
C LEU A 262 -5.21 -14.46 1.44
N ALA A 263 -6.21 -13.57 1.38
CA ALA A 263 -7.11 -13.31 2.51
C ALA A 263 -7.80 -14.59 3.00
N LYS A 264 -8.33 -15.41 2.08
CA LYS A 264 -8.96 -16.70 2.41
C LYS A 264 -7.98 -17.69 3.00
N THR A 265 -6.78 -17.80 2.44
CA THR A 265 -5.75 -18.72 2.94
C THR A 265 -5.26 -18.30 4.33
N VAL A 266 -5.09 -16.99 4.59
CA VAL A 266 -4.75 -16.49 5.93
C VAL A 266 -5.86 -16.82 6.92
N PHE A 267 -7.12 -16.56 6.57
CA PHE A 267 -8.26 -16.94 7.42
C PHE A 267 -8.31 -18.45 7.71
N GLN A 268 -8.06 -19.30 6.71
CA GLN A 268 -7.99 -20.75 6.91
C GLN A 268 -6.83 -21.16 7.82
N MET A 269 -5.68 -20.50 7.69
CA MET A 269 -4.52 -20.71 8.55
C MET A 269 -4.82 -20.30 10.00
N GLU A 270 -5.48 -19.16 10.23
CA GLU A 270 -5.89 -18.70 11.56
C GLU A 270 -6.81 -19.72 12.25
N ASN A 271 -7.85 -20.20 11.55
CA ASN A 271 -8.72 -21.25 12.08
C ASN A 271 -7.96 -22.55 12.37
N SER A 272 -7.11 -22.99 11.44
CA SER A 272 -6.32 -24.22 11.63
C SER A 272 -5.38 -24.13 12.84
N ILE A 273 -4.80 -22.95 13.10
CA ILE A 273 -3.96 -22.73 14.28
C ILE A 273 -4.80 -22.79 15.56
N ALA A 274 -5.96 -22.13 15.59
CA ALA A 274 -6.86 -22.16 16.74
C ALA A 274 -7.37 -23.57 17.07
N ASP A 275 -7.73 -24.33 16.03
CA ASP A 275 -8.15 -25.73 16.15
C ASP A 275 -7.00 -26.60 16.68
N ASN A 276 -5.78 -26.41 16.17
CA ASN A 276 -4.60 -27.15 16.64
C ASN A 276 -4.25 -26.84 18.10
N ILE A 277 -4.35 -25.58 18.54
CA ILE A 277 -4.14 -25.20 19.96
C ILE A 277 -5.17 -25.89 20.85
N SER A 278 -6.43 -25.92 20.41
CA SER A 278 -7.52 -26.58 21.13
C SER A 278 -7.32 -28.11 21.19
N ALA A 279 -6.90 -28.73 20.10
CA ALA A 279 -6.60 -30.15 20.03
C ALA A 279 -5.40 -30.52 20.92
N LEU A 280 -4.34 -29.72 20.93
CA LEU A 280 -3.18 -29.92 21.81
C LEU A 280 -3.57 -29.82 23.28
N THR A 281 -4.37 -28.81 23.64
CA THR A 281 -4.88 -28.65 25.02
C THR A 281 -5.65 -29.89 25.48
N ARG A 282 -6.59 -30.37 24.64
CA ARG A 282 -7.38 -31.57 24.94
C ARG A 282 -6.48 -32.82 25.09
N MET A 283 -5.52 -32.99 24.18
CA MET A 283 -4.58 -34.12 24.24
C MET A 283 -3.74 -34.10 25.52
N THR A 284 -3.33 -32.93 26.00
CA THR A 284 -2.63 -32.78 27.28
C THR A 284 -3.49 -33.24 28.45
N GLU A 285 -4.75 -32.81 28.53
CA GLU A 285 -5.68 -33.22 29.58
C GLU A 285 -5.98 -34.72 29.53
N GLU A 286 -6.25 -35.27 28.35
CA GLU A 286 -6.51 -36.71 28.14
C GLU A 286 -5.29 -37.56 28.55
N THR A 287 -4.08 -37.11 28.21
CA THR A 287 -2.84 -37.79 28.60
C THR A 287 -2.63 -37.73 30.11
N ALA A 288 -2.85 -36.57 30.73
CA ALA A 288 -2.76 -36.41 32.19
C ALA A 288 -3.76 -37.33 32.90
N LYS A 289 -5.00 -37.40 32.43
CA LYS A 289 -6.04 -38.28 32.96
C LYS A 289 -5.68 -39.76 32.80
N ALA A 290 -5.13 -40.16 31.66
CA ALA A 290 -4.68 -41.54 31.44
C ALA A 290 -3.54 -41.93 32.40
N LEU A 291 -2.56 -41.03 32.61
CA LEU A 291 -1.48 -41.22 33.57
C LEU A 291 -2.01 -41.34 35.00
N ALA A 292 -2.89 -40.42 35.41
CA ALA A 292 -3.55 -40.45 36.71
C ALA A 292 -4.28 -41.77 36.94
N THR A 293 -5.06 -42.23 35.95
CA THR A 293 -5.77 -43.51 35.99
C THR A 293 -4.81 -44.70 36.14
N ALA A 294 -3.66 -44.68 35.46
CA ALA A 294 -2.65 -45.73 35.57
C ALA A 294 -1.99 -45.78 36.96
N ILE A 295 -1.79 -44.61 37.58
CA ILE A 295 -1.25 -44.49 38.95
C ILE A 295 -2.29 -44.96 39.96
N ASP A 296 -3.54 -44.53 39.81
CA ASP A 296 -4.66 -44.99 40.65
C ASP A 296 -4.85 -46.51 40.54
N ALA A 297 -4.61 -47.12 39.38
CA ALA A 297 -4.69 -48.58 39.24
C ALA A 297 -3.60 -49.35 40.02
N LYS A 298 -2.47 -48.70 40.36
CA LYS A 298 -1.38 -49.30 41.16
C LYS A 298 -1.75 -49.36 42.66
N ASP A 299 -2.61 -48.46 43.11
CA ASP A 299 -3.11 -48.38 44.47
C ASP A 299 -4.56 -48.92 44.51
N LYS A 300 -4.76 -50.07 45.16
CA LYS A 300 -6.05 -50.78 45.15
C LYS A 300 -7.24 -49.95 45.70
N TYR A 301 -6.98 -48.80 46.30
CA TYR A 301 -7.97 -48.02 47.04
C TYR A 301 -8.22 -46.60 46.48
N THR A 302 -7.56 -46.20 45.39
CA THR A 302 -7.68 -44.83 44.84
C THR A 302 -8.39 -44.76 43.49
N HIS A 303 -9.23 -45.74 43.12
CA HIS A 303 -9.94 -45.69 41.85
C HIS A 303 -10.80 -44.41 41.69
N GLY A 304 -10.46 -43.58 40.70
CA GLY A 304 -11.13 -42.31 40.43
C GLY A 304 -10.79 -41.18 41.40
N HIS A 305 -9.90 -41.42 42.39
CA HIS A 305 -9.48 -40.43 43.38
C HIS A 305 -8.86 -39.20 42.72
N SER A 306 -7.88 -39.41 41.84
CA SER A 306 -7.16 -38.33 41.20
C SER A 306 -8.07 -37.43 40.37
N ILE A 307 -9.11 -38.01 39.74
CA ILE A 307 -10.13 -37.27 38.97
C ILE A 307 -10.99 -36.40 39.91
N ARG A 308 -11.51 -36.97 41.00
CA ARG A 308 -12.33 -36.20 41.96
C ARG A 308 -11.54 -35.06 42.60
N VAL A 309 -10.30 -35.33 43.03
CA VAL A 309 -9.41 -34.30 43.58
C VAL A 309 -9.17 -33.18 42.56
N ALA A 310 -8.93 -33.52 41.30
CA ALA A 310 -8.76 -32.54 40.23
C ALA A 310 -10.02 -31.67 40.02
N GLU A 311 -11.20 -32.28 40.00
CA GLU A 311 -12.48 -31.58 39.83
C GLU A 311 -12.77 -30.63 41.00
N TYR A 312 -12.58 -31.10 42.24
CA TYR A 312 -12.71 -30.24 43.42
C TYR A 312 -11.71 -29.09 43.40
N SER A 313 -10.45 -29.37 43.05
CA SER A 313 -9.39 -28.35 42.98
C SER A 313 -9.71 -27.28 41.94
N ARG A 314 -10.23 -27.68 40.77
CA ARG A 314 -10.69 -26.77 39.72
C ARG A 314 -11.83 -25.88 40.20
N GLU A 315 -12.81 -26.46 40.88
CA GLU A 315 -13.97 -25.71 41.35
C GLU A 315 -13.61 -24.73 42.48
N ILE A 316 -12.73 -25.13 43.40
CA ILE A 316 -12.17 -24.23 44.42
C ILE A 316 -11.42 -23.07 43.75
N ALA A 317 -10.58 -23.36 42.76
CA ALA A 317 -9.84 -22.35 42.00
C ALA A 317 -10.80 -21.34 41.33
N ARG A 318 -11.83 -21.84 40.65
CA ARG A 318 -12.86 -21.03 39.98
C ARG A 318 -13.59 -20.12 40.96
N LEU A 319 -14.05 -20.66 42.09
CA LEU A 319 -14.75 -19.90 43.13
C LEU A 319 -13.83 -18.90 43.86
N SER A 320 -12.52 -19.12 43.84
CA SER A 320 -11.52 -18.17 44.37
C SER A 320 -11.18 -17.02 43.40
N GLY A 321 -11.73 -17.01 42.18
CA GLY A 321 -11.54 -15.93 41.20
C GLY A 321 -10.35 -16.11 40.26
N LYS A 322 -9.82 -17.34 40.12
CA LYS A 322 -8.74 -17.66 39.20
C LYS A 322 -9.20 -17.65 37.73
N SER A 323 -8.27 -17.36 36.83
CA SER A 323 -8.52 -17.43 35.38
C SER A 323 -8.76 -18.87 34.90
N GLU A 324 -9.38 -19.03 33.74
CA GLU A 324 -9.64 -20.37 33.16
C GLU A 324 -8.34 -21.17 32.94
N THR A 325 -7.26 -20.49 32.54
CA THR A 325 -5.94 -21.09 32.38
C THR A 325 -5.39 -21.61 33.71
N GLU A 326 -5.48 -20.82 34.78
CA GLU A 326 -5.08 -21.26 36.12
C GLU A 326 -5.95 -22.41 36.63
N CYS A 327 -7.27 -22.37 36.39
CA CYS A 327 -8.19 -23.43 36.78
C CYS A 327 -7.83 -24.75 36.08
N ARG A 328 -7.48 -24.70 34.79
CA ARG A 328 -6.99 -25.85 34.03
C ARG A 328 -5.66 -26.38 34.56
N ASP A 329 -4.71 -25.49 34.85
CA ASP A 329 -3.39 -25.91 35.36
C ASP A 329 -3.52 -26.57 36.74
N ILE A 330 -4.41 -26.05 37.61
CA ILE A 330 -4.74 -26.64 38.91
C ILE A 330 -5.47 -27.98 38.74
N TYR A 331 -6.37 -28.10 37.77
CA TYR A 331 -7.01 -29.37 37.43
C TYR A 331 -5.97 -30.43 37.03
N ILE A 332 -5.04 -30.10 36.13
CA ILE A 332 -4.00 -31.04 35.72
C ILE A 332 -3.05 -31.37 36.88
N ALA A 333 -2.71 -30.39 37.72
CA ALA A 333 -1.91 -30.63 38.92
C ALA A 333 -2.62 -31.53 39.94
N GLY A 334 -3.94 -31.38 40.10
CA GLY A 334 -4.77 -32.26 40.91
C GLY A 334 -4.82 -33.69 40.35
N LEU A 335 -4.90 -33.86 39.02
CA LEU A 335 -4.84 -35.18 38.39
C LEU A 335 -3.50 -35.88 38.67
N LEU A 336 -2.41 -35.12 38.70
CA LEU A 336 -1.05 -35.65 38.76
C LEU A 336 -0.39 -35.50 40.14
N HIS A 337 -1.12 -35.04 41.16
CA HIS A 337 -0.55 -34.72 42.49
C HIS A 337 0.18 -35.92 43.09
N ASP A 338 -0.37 -37.11 42.85
CA ASP A 338 0.08 -38.39 43.38
C ASP A 338 1.02 -39.17 42.44
N VAL A 339 1.46 -38.58 41.32
CA VAL A 339 2.29 -39.27 40.30
C VAL A 339 3.56 -39.90 40.87
N GLY A 340 4.11 -39.34 41.94
CA GLY A 340 5.28 -39.86 42.63
C GLY A 340 5.07 -41.21 43.31
N LYS A 341 3.83 -41.66 43.54
CA LYS A 341 3.50 -43.00 44.04
C LYS A 341 4.05 -44.11 43.14
N ILE A 342 4.38 -43.81 41.87
CA ILE A 342 5.09 -44.74 41.00
C ILE A 342 6.43 -45.21 41.58
N GLY A 343 7.14 -44.34 42.33
CA GLY A 343 8.41 -44.63 42.98
C GLY A 343 8.29 -45.33 44.34
N ILE A 344 7.07 -45.56 44.83
CA ILE A 344 6.81 -46.23 46.10
C ILE A 344 6.64 -47.75 45.88
N PRO A 345 7.30 -48.62 46.67
CA PRO A 345 7.15 -50.07 46.56
C PRO A 345 5.71 -50.54 46.79
N ASN A 346 5.24 -51.50 45.98
CA ASN A 346 3.89 -52.05 46.07
C ASN A 346 3.56 -52.67 47.44
N VAL A 347 4.55 -53.24 48.11
CA VAL A 347 4.40 -53.84 49.45
C VAL A 347 4.10 -52.80 50.54
N ILE A 348 4.53 -51.55 50.33
CA ILE A 348 4.28 -50.44 51.26
C ILE A 348 2.92 -49.81 50.95
N ILE A 349 2.66 -49.47 49.68
CA ILE A 349 1.46 -48.73 49.27
C ILE A 349 0.16 -49.52 49.49
N ASN A 350 0.21 -50.86 49.36
CA ASN A 350 -0.96 -51.73 49.49
C ASN A 350 -1.05 -52.45 50.86
N LYS A 351 -0.24 -52.05 51.86
CA LYS A 351 -0.23 -52.67 53.18
C LYS A 351 -1.57 -52.45 53.90
N GLN A 352 -2.11 -53.51 54.52
CA GLN A 352 -3.39 -53.44 55.26
C GLN A 352 -3.21 -53.08 56.74
N ASP A 353 -2.05 -53.42 57.32
CA ASP A 353 -1.69 -53.05 58.68
C ASP A 353 -1.12 -51.63 58.76
N LYS A 354 -1.01 -51.10 59.99
CA LYS A 354 -0.34 -49.81 60.23
C LYS A 354 1.09 -49.84 59.66
N LEU A 355 1.44 -48.77 58.97
CA LEU A 355 2.80 -48.56 58.47
C LEU A 355 3.76 -48.35 59.65
N THR A 356 4.97 -48.89 59.53
CA THR A 356 6.07 -48.51 60.42
C THR A 356 6.52 -47.08 60.11
N GLN A 357 7.29 -46.47 61.02
CA GLN A 357 7.81 -45.12 60.79
C GLN A 357 8.65 -45.05 59.51
N GLU A 358 9.49 -46.06 59.26
CA GLU A 358 10.33 -46.14 58.05
C GLU A 358 9.48 -46.27 56.76
N GLU A 359 8.44 -47.10 56.79
CA GLU A 359 7.51 -47.24 55.67
C GLU A 359 6.74 -45.93 55.40
N TYR A 360 6.34 -45.23 56.46
CA TYR A 360 5.66 -43.95 56.36
C TYR A 360 6.59 -42.85 55.82
N ASP A 361 7.84 -42.79 56.29
CA ASP A 361 8.86 -41.88 55.76
C ASP A 361 9.14 -42.17 54.28
N LYS A 362 9.07 -43.43 53.85
CA LYS A 362 9.13 -43.77 52.43
C LYS A 362 7.94 -43.23 51.65
N ILE A 363 6.71 -43.32 52.16
CA ILE A 363 5.53 -42.71 51.51
C ILE A 363 5.70 -41.20 51.38
N LYS A 364 6.21 -40.51 52.41
CA LYS A 364 6.46 -39.05 52.38
C LYS A 364 7.44 -38.60 51.29
N THR A 365 8.14 -39.52 50.62
CA THR A 365 9.00 -39.17 49.48
C THR A 365 8.23 -38.95 48.17
N HIS A 366 6.97 -39.39 48.06
CA HIS A 366 6.24 -39.30 46.79
C HIS A 366 6.01 -37.86 46.29
N PRO A 367 5.82 -36.80 47.11
CA PRO A 367 5.73 -35.43 46.59
C PRO A 367 7.04 -34.99 45.92
N VAL A 368 8.19 -35.39 46.49
CA VAL A 368 9.52 -35.10 45.93
C VAL A 368 9.73 -35.82 44.60
N ILE A 369 9.38 -37.10 44.53
CA ILE A 369 9.45 -37.90 43.29
C ILE A 369 8.49 -37.32 42.25
N GLY A 370 7.27 -36.92 42.66
CA GLY A 370 6.28 -36.30 41.80
C GLY A 370 6.80 -35.00 41.17
N LYS A 371 7.39 -34.12 41.98
CA LYS A 371 8.06 -32.91 41.48
C LYS A 371 9.16 -33.23 40.48
N GLN A 372 9.99 -34.25 40.75
CA GLN A 372 11.07 -34.63 39.84
C GLN A 372 10.56 -35.13 38.49
N ILE A 373 9.49 -35.93 38.49
CA ILE A 373 8.87 -36.44 37.25
C ILE A 373 8.25 -35.29 36.46
N LEU A 374 7.46 -34.45 37.12
CA LEU A 374 6.69 -33.38 36.49
C LEU A 374 7.55 -32.18 36.10
N SER A 375 8.71 -31.97 36.73
CA SER A 375 9.68 -30.95 36.33
C SER A 375 10.19 -31.12 34.88
N ASN A 376 10.00 -32.29 34.27
CA ASN A 376 10.31 -32.51 32.85
C ASN A 376 9.29 -31.84 31.92
N ILE A 377 8.13 -31.43 32.42
CA ILE A 377 7.09 -30.70 31.69
C ILE A 377 7.38 -29.20 31.82
N THR A 378 8.17 -28.67 30.89
CA THR A 378 8.65 -27.28 30.95
C THR A 378 7.62 -26.23 30.53
N GLN A 379 6.57 -26.64 29.79
CA GLN A 379 5.54 -25.71 29.30
C GLN A 379 4.54 -25.28 30.39
N THR A 380 4.45 -26.03 31.48
CA THR A 380 3.50 -25.79 32.58
C THR A 380 4.19 -26.09 33.93
N PRO A 381 5.15 -25.25 34.35
CA PRO A 381 6.02 -25.55 35.49
C PRO A 381 5.26 -25.70 36.81
N HIS A 382 4.13 -24.99 36.95
CA HIS A 382 3.30 -24.98 38.16
C HIS A 382 2.66 -26.33 38.49
N ILE A 383 2.51 -27.24 37.52
CA ILE A 383 1.94 -28.58 37.75
C ILE A 383 2.81 -29.36 38.75
N SER A 384 4.13 -29.21 38.65
CA SER A 384 5.07 -29.87 39.56
C SER A 384 4.98 -29.39 41.00
N ASP A 385 4.54 -28.14 41.20
CA ASP A 385 4.37 -27.55 42.53
C ASP A 385 3.14 -28.10 43.24
N GLY A 386 2.05 -28.38 42.51
CA GLY A 386 0.88 -29.06 43.08
C GLY A 386 1.24 -30.44 43.65
N ALA A 387 1.97 -31.25 42.89
CA ALA A 387 2.46 -32.53 43.37
C ALA A 387 3.46 -32.41 44.54
N TYR A 388 4.23 -31.33 44.62
CA TYR A 388 5.23 -31.16 45.67
C TYR A 388 4.63 -30.68 47.00
N TYR A 389 3.66 -29.76 46.95
CA TYR A 389 3.18 -29.03 48.11
C TYR A 389 1.82 -29.49 48.64
N HIS A 390 1.11 -30.43 47.98
CA HIS A 390 -0.23 -30.86 48.41
C HIS A 390 -0.30 -31.54 49.80
N HIS A 391 0.85 -31.90 50.39
CA HIS A 391 0.94 -32.41 51.76
C HIS A 391 1.57 -31.41 52.75
N GLU A 392 1.85 -30.19 52.31
CA GLU A 392 2.14 -29.10 53.25
C GLU A 392 0.88 -28.74 54.03
N ARG A 393 1.07 -28.30 55.27
CA ARG A 393 -0.01 -27.88 56.16
C ARG A 393 0.13 -26.41 56.45
N TYR A 394 -0.99 -25.69 56.53
CA TYR A 394 -0.99 -24.24 56.75
C TYR A 394 -0.25 -23.83 58.05
N ASP A 395 -0.22 -24.69 59.06
CA ASP A 395 0.51 -24.53 60.33
C ASP A 395 2.03 -24.83 60.26
N GLY A 396 2.56 -25.26 59.12
CA GLY A 396 3.98 -25.60 58.94
C GLY A 396 4.37 -27.01 59.42
N THR A 397 3.42 -27.85 59.83
CA THR A 397 3.69 -29.22 60.30
C THR A 397 3.61 -30.28 59.19
N GLY A 398 3.45 -29.85 57.94
CA GLY A 398 3.38 -30.70 56.75
C GLY A 398 4.74 -31.15 56.22
N TYR A 399 4.74 -31.74 55.02
CA TYR A 399 5.93 -32.23 54.33
C TYR A 399 5.80 -31.96 52.82
N PRO A 400 6.90 -31.89 52.05
CA PRO A 400 8.29 -32.25 52.38
C PRO A 400 9.17 -31.12 52.96
N THR A 401 8.72 -29.87 52.92
CA THR A 401 9.52 -28.68 53.28
C THR A 401 9.13 -28.04 54.61
N GLY A 402 7.91 -28.27 55.10
CA GLY A 402 7.44 -27.67 56.36
C GLY A 402 7.15 -26.16 56.21
N LEU A 403 6.72 -25.75 55.02
CA LEU A 403 6.32 -24.36 54.78
C LEU A 403 5.00 -24.06 55.49
N ALA A 404 4.85 -22.82 55.97
CA ALA A 404 3.67 -22.38 56.70
C ALA A 404 2.96 -21.24 55.98
N GLY A 405 1.63 -21.18 56.14
CA GLY A 405 0.78 -20.12 55.62
C GLY A 405 0.91 -19.92 54.11
N GLU A 406 1.02 -18.66 53.71
CA GLU A 406 1.10 -18.26 52.30
C GLU A 406 2.47 -18.54 51.64
N ALA A 407 3.46 -19.04 52.40
CA ALA A 407 4.71 -19.51 51.81
C ALA A 407 4.50 -20.80 50.99
N ILE A 408 3.42 -21.53 51.25
CA ILE A 408 2.97 -22.64 50.42
C ILE A 408 2.27 -22.05 49.19
N LEU A 409 2.69 -22.46 47.99
CA LEU A 409 2.02 -22.03 46.77
C LEU A 409 0.53 -22.40 46.80
N ASP A 410 -0.31 -21.50 46.30
CA ASP A 410 -1.76 -21.64 46.30
C ASP A 410 -2.25 -22.95 45.67
N ILE A 411 -1.63 -23.40 44.58
CA ILE A 411 -1.93 -24.68 43.93
C ILE A 411 -1.80 -25.86 44.91
N GLY A 412 -0.79 -25.87 45.78
CA GLY A 412 -0.62 -26.88 46.82
C GLY A 412 -1.68 -26.78 47.91
N ARG A 413 -2.00 -25.55 48.34
CA ARG A 413 -3.03 -25.28 49.36
C ARG A 413 -4.44 -25.68 48.88
N ILE A 414 -4.75 -25.47 47.61
CA ILE A 414 -6.02 -25.86 46.98
C ILE A 414 -6.12 -27.40 46.92
N ILE A 415 -5.09 -28.06 46.39
CA ILE A 415 -5.08 -29.53 46.24
C ILE A 415 -5.12 -30.20 47.62
N ALA A 416 -4.45 -29.66 48.63
CA ALA A 416 -4.47 -30.21 50.00
C ALA A 416 -5.88 -30.28 50.60
N VAL A 417 -6.71 -29.26 50.35
CA VAL A 417 -8.12 -29.24 50.80
C VAL A 417 -8.95 -30.26 50.02
N ALA A 418 -8.78 -30.30 48.69
CA ALA A 418 -9.48 -31.23 47.80
C ALA A 418 -9.14 -32.70 48.09
N ASP A 419 -7.86 -33.03 48.26
CA ASP A 419 -7.38 -34.38 48.60
C ASP A 419 -7.91 -34.82 49.96
N ALA A 420 -7.84 -33.96 50.98
CA ALA A 420 -8.37 -34.31 52.30
C ALA A 420 -9.87 -34.58 52.29
N TYR A 421 -10.65 -33.81 51.55
CA TYR A 421 -12.08 -34.08 51.40
C TYR A 421 -12.33 -35.43 50.72
N ASP A 422 -11.71 -35.68 49.56
CA ASP A 422 -11.89 -36.96 48.86
C ASP A 422 -11.42 -38.14 49.71
N ALA A 423 -10.32 -37.99 50.45
CA ALA A 423 -9.80 -38.97 51.38
C ALA A 423 -10.79 -39.34 52.50
N MET A 424 -11.61 -38.38 52.94
CA MET A 424 -12.62 -38.57 53.98
C MET A 424 -13.91 -39.19 53.43
N THR A 425 -14.29 -38.83 52.20
CA THR A 425 -15.55 -39.25 51.58
C THR A 425 -15.42 -40.49 50.68
N SER A 426 -14.21 -41.01 50.46
CA SER A 426 -13.93 -42.21 49.66
C SER A 426 -13.60 -43.45 50.52
N ASN A 427 -13.88 -44.66 50.02
CA ASN A 427 -13.61 -45.90 50.76
C ASN A 427 -12.10 -46.19 50.75
N ARG A 428 -11.48 -46.39 51.93
CA ARG A 428 -10.05 -46.74 52.07
C ARG A 428 -9.87 -48.07 52.81
N SER A 429 -8.70 -48.71 52.63
CA SER A 429 -8.38 -50.03 53.20
C SER A 429 -8.55 -50.14 54.72
N TYR A 430 -8.30 -49.05 55.43
CA TYR A 430 -8.27 -48.97 56.89
C TYR A 430 -9.44 -48.19 57.52
N ARG A 431 -10.34 -47.59 56.72
CA ARG A 431 -11.42 -46.72 57.22
C ARG A 431 -12.67 -46.76 56.34
N LYS A 432 -13.85 -46.91 56.95
CA LYS A 432 -15.14 -46.69 56.28
C LYS A 432 -15.36 -45.20 55.99
N THR A 433 -16.03 -44.90 54.89
CA THR A 433 -16.37 -43.53 54.46
C THR A 433 -17.05 -42.72 55.56
N LEU A 434 -16.66 -41.46 55.70
CA LEU A 434 -17.32 -40.53 56.59
C LEU A 434 -18.62 -40.01 55.97
N SER A 435 -19.58 -39.63 56.83
CA SER A 435 -20.72 -38.84 56.38
C SER A 435 -20.26 -37.44 55.98
N GLN A 436 -20.99 -36.80 55.06
CA GLN A 436 -20.74 -35.43 54.62
C GLN A 436 -20.61 -34.46 55.81
N GLU A 437 -21.50 -34.57 56.81
CA GLU A 437 -21.45 -33.76 58.03
C GLU A 437 -20.14 -33.91 58.81
N LYS A 438 -19.59 -35.13 58.86
CA LYS A 438 -18.31 -35.39 59.54
C LYS A 438 -17.15 -34.83 58.73
N ALA A 439 -17.13 -35.05 57.42
CA ALA A 439 -16.09 -34.48 56.55
C ALA A 439 -16.11 -32.95 56.59
N ARG A 440 -17.29 -32.32 56.57
CA ARG A 440 -17.48 -30.89 56.77
C ARG A 440 -16.89 -30.41 58.08
N LYS A 441 -17.23 -31.08 59.19
CA LYS A 441 -16.74 -30.72 60.53
C LYS A 441 -15.22 -30.81 60.63
N GLU A 442 -14.60 -31.84 60.06
CA GLU A 442 -13.14 -32.00 60.05
C GLU A 442 -12.45 -30.88 59.24
N ILE A 443 -13.04 -30.45 58.12
CA ILE A 443 -12.52 -29.30 57.36
C ILE A 443 -12.65 -28.00 58.17
N GLU A 444 -13.78 -27.81 58.84
CA GLU A 444 -14.04 -26.64 59.70
C GLU A 444 -13.05 -26.57 60.88
N GLU A 445 -12.78 -27.69 61.55
CA GLU A 445 -11.80 -27.78 62.64
C GLU A 445 -10.35 -27.61 62.12
N GLY A 446 -10.08 -27.98 60.87
CA GLY A 446 -8.77 -27.84 60.22
C GLY A 446 -8.44 -26.45 59.69
N ILE A 447 -9.35 -25.47 59.77
CA ILE A 447 -9.13 -24.10 59.26
C ILE A 447 -7.96 -23.43 59.99
N GLY A 448 -6.99 -22.93 59.23
CA GLY A 448 -5.82 -22.23 59.76
C GLY A 448 -4.78 -23.15 60.40
N THR A 449 -5.04 -24.46 60.46
CA THR A 449 -4.06 -25.47 60.90
C THR A 449 -3.66 -26.35 59.72
N GLN A 450 -4.48 -27.33 59.36
CA GLN A 450 -4.24 -28.16 58.18
C GLN A 450 -4.47 -27.39 56.89
N PHE A 451 -5.52 -26.58 56.85
CA PHE A 451 -6.04 -26.00 55.63
C PHE A 451 -5.93 -24.48 55.61
N ASP A 452 -5.70 -23.94 54.42
CA ASP A 452 -5.80 -22.51 54.18
C ASP A 452 -7.23 -22.01 54.48
N PRO A 453 -7.39 -20.94 55.28
CA PRO A 453 -8.71 -20.41 55.62
C PRO A 453 -9.57 -19.98 54.43
N VAL A 454 -8.99 -19.55 53.32
CA VAL A 454 -9.70 -19.13 52.11
C VAL A 454 -10.26 -20.37 51.39
N TYR A 455 -9.40 -21.33 51.06
CA TYR A 455 -9.79 -22.50 50.28
C TYR A 455 -10.66 -23.48 51.09
N ALA A 456 -10.43 -23.60 52.39
CA ALA A 456 -11.29 -24.39 53.28
C ALA A 456 -12.72 -23.84 53.33
N LYS A 457 -12.90 -22.51 53.41
CA LYS A 457 -14.24 -21.89 53.40
C LYS A 457 -14.96 -22.09 52.08
N ILE A 458 -14.25 -22.04 50.96
CA ILE A 458 -14.81 -22.35 49.65
C ILE A 458 -15.27 -23.81 49.60
N MET A 459 -14.45 -24.74 50.09
CA MET A 459 -14.84 -26.15 50.17
C MET A 459 -16.05 -26.37 51.08
N LEU A 460 -16.12 -25.72 52.25
CA LEU A 460 -17.30 -25.78 53.11
C LEU A 460 -18.56 -25.28 52.40
N ALA A 461 -18.46 -24.18 51.64
CA ALA A 461 -19.58 -23.67 50.85
C ALA A 461 -20.00 -24.64 49.74
N MET A 462 -19.05 -25.31 49.08
CA MET A 462 -19.32 -26.36 48.09
C MET A 462 -20.05 -27.56 48.74
N ILE A 463 -19.58 -28.00 49.91
CA ILE A 463 -20.22 -29.09 50.67
C ILE A 463 -21.64 -28.70 51.09
N ASP A 464 -21.84 -27.49 51.60
CA ASP A 464 -23.16 -26.98 52.04
C ASP A 464 -24.16 -26.84 50.88
N ALA A 465 -23.65 -26.61 49.66
CA ALA A 465 -24.47 -26.57 48.45
C ALA A 465 -24.84 -27.97 47.91
N ASP A 466 -24.04 -29.01 48.19
CA ASP A 466 -24.23 -30.38 47.72
C ASP A 466 -25.24 -31.16 48.59
N LYS A 467 -26.51 -30.76 48.52
CA LYS A 467 -27.61 -31.32 49.34
C LYS A 467 -27.91 -32.79 49.09
N ASP A 468 -27.61 -33.27 47.88
CA ASP A 468 -27.86 -34.65 47.46
C ASP A 468 -26.61 -35.54 47.57
N PHE A 469 -25.51 -35.00 48.09
CA PHE A 469 -24.22 -35.66 48.26
C PHE A 469 -23.60 -36.21 46.95
N ASN A 470 -23.87 -35.53 45.84
CA ASN A 470 -23.45 -35.93 44.49
C ASN A 470 -21.94 -35.76 44.27
N MET A 471 -21.27 -34.88 45.02
CA MET A 471 -19.83 -34.65 44.84
C MET A 471 -19.01 -35.93 45.03
N ARG A 472 -19.41 -36.80 45.97
CA ARG A 472 -18.74 -38.07 46.23
C ARG A 472 -18.78 -39.05 45.04
N GLU A 473 -19.77 -38.94 44.17
CA GLU A 473 -20.04 -39.88 43.08
C GLU A 473 -19.42 -39.47 41.73
N MET A 474 -18.68 -38.34 41.69
CA MET A 474 -18.06 -37.76 40.48
C MET A 474 -16.91 -38.59 39.89
#